data_AF-A0A945ZPN2-F1
#
_entry.id   AF-A0A945ZPN2-F1
#
_cell.length_a   1.000
_cell.length_b   1.000
_cell.length_c   1.000
_cell.angle_alpha   90.00
_cell.angle_beta   90.00
_cell.angle_gamma   90.00
#
_symmetry.space_group_name_H-M   'P 1'
#
loop_
_entity.id
_entity.type
_entity.pdbx_description
1 polymer ?
#
loop_
_entity_poly.entity_id
_entity_poly.type
_entity_poly.pdbx_seq_one_letter_code
_entity_poly.pdbx_strand_id
1 'polypeptide(L)'
;MTEGMVFKKSHNRRLVWLGLALALFTACRDSPAPRPRGYHRIAIPEAAYRSYNHPSGIQFDVPQYAKIELIAQRQASEDHWFNLALPNFQAKVHCSYIQLQSEKQFYGMLEDAHDMVFAHEMKASGIAAKGFDFPENQVSGLLYELSGPVATPLQFLATDSTQHFLRGSVYFNHVPNPDSIAPALEQVKKDLIRLIETLEWEAS
;
A
#
# COMPACT_ATOMS: atom_id res chain seq x y z
N MET A 1 -4.71 -104.02 -1.37
CA MET A 1 -4.49 -103.22 -0.15
C MET A 1 -3.25 -102.36 -0.36
N THR A 2 -3.41 -101.07 -0.61
CA THR A 2 -2.73 -99.94 0.06
C THR A 2 -3.13 -98.63 -0.62
N GLU A 3 -3.31 -97.62 0.21
CA GLU A 3 -4.13 -96.44 0.02
C GLU A 3 -3.45 -95.34 -0.82
N GLY A 4 -4.24 -94.66 -1.67
CA GLY A 4 -3.83 -93.43 -2.32
C GLY A 4 -4.05 -92.22 -1.42
N MET A 5 -2.96 -91.60 -0.97
CA MET A 5 -2.98 -90.38 -0.16
C MET A 5 -3.12 -89.16 -1.09
N VAL A 6 -4.31 -88.56 -1.12
CA VAL A 6 -4.62 -87.34 -1.88
C VAL A 6 -4.05 -86.11 -1.16
N PHE A 7 -3.04 -85.46 -1.75
CA PHE A 7 -2.49 -84.20 -1.25
C PHE A 7 -3.46 -83.04 -1.50
N LYS A 8 -4.05 -82.50 -0.42
CA LYS A 8 -5.01 -81.39 -0.42
C LYS A 8 -4.31 -80.05 -0.69
N LYS A 9 -4.07 -79.71 -1.97
CA LYS A 9 -3.46 -78.44 -2.41
C LYS A 9 -4.52 -77.32 -2.49
N SER A 10 -4.94 -76.74 -1.35
CA SER A 10 -6.04 -75.74 -1.35
C SER A 10 -5.96 -74.62 -0.30
N HIS A 11 -4.78 -74.20 0.16
CA HIS A 11 -4.67 -73.04 1.08
C HIS A 11 -3.81 -71.88 0.56
N ASN A 12 -2.90 -72.11 -0.41
CA ASN A 12 -1.96 -71.07 -0.84
C ASN A 12 -2.55 -70.03 -1.81
N ARG A 13 -3.57 -70.37 -2.62
CA ARG A 13 -4.19 -69.39 -3.54
C ARG A 13 -4.98 -68.32 -2.79
N ARG A 14 -5.67 -68.68 -1.69
CA ARG A 14 -6.45 -67.73 -0.89
C ARG A 14 -5.55 -66.73 -0.14
N LEU A 15 -4.39 -67.18 0.34
CA LEU A 15 -3.39 -66.32 0.97
C LEU A 15 -2.74 -65.34 -0.02
N VAL A 16 -2.48 -65.78 -1.26
CA VAL A 16 -1.99 -64.89 -2.33
C VAL A 16 -3.03 -63.85 -2.72
N TRP A 17 -4.31 -64.22 -2.84
CA TRP A 17 -5.39 -63.27 -3.10
C TRP A 17 -5.63 -62.31 -1.92
N LEU A 18 -5.47 -62.75 -0.68
CA LEU A 18 -5.52 -61.87 0.50
C LEU A 18 -4.34 -60.88 0.53
N GLY A 19 -3.14 -61.33 0.19
CA GLY A 19 -1.96 -60.46 0.09
C GLY A 19 -2.10 -59.43 -1.03
N LEU A 20 -2.66 -59.82 -2.18
CA LEU A 20 -2.93 -58.91 -3.31
C LEU A 20 -4.03 -57.90 -2.98
N ALA A 21 -5.06 -58.32 -2.24
CA ALA A 21 -6.13 -57.42 -1.77
C ALA A 21 -5.62 -56.41 -0.74
N LEU A 22 -4.66 -56.79 0.11
CA LEU A 22 -4.07 -55.90 1.11
C LEU A 22 -3.12 -54.86 0.48
N ALA A 23 -2.46 -55.20 -0.63
CA ALA A 23 -1.58 -54.29 -1.38
C ALA A 23 -2.34 -53.18 -2.13
N LEU A 24 -3.66 -53.32 -2.35
CA LEU A 24 -4.48 -52.29 -3.02
C LEU A 24 -4.88 -51.12 -2.11
N PHE A 25 -4.62 -51.20 -0.80
CA PHE A 25 -4.96 -50.14 0.17
C PHE A 25 -3.79 -49.19 0.50
N THR A 26 -2.59 -49.44 -0.02
CA THR A 26 -1.44 -48.53 0.15
C THR A 26 -1.37 -47.51 -0.98
N ALA A 27 -2.47 -46.80 -1.25
CA ALA A 27 -2.43 -45.61 -2.08
C ALA A 27 -2.20 -44.41 -1.16
N CYS A 28 -0.95 -43.96 -1.06
CA CYS A 28 -0.62 -42.69 -0.42
C CYS A 28 -1.42 -41.58 -1.13
N ARG A 29 -2.36 -40.99 -0.40
CA ARG A 29 -2.98 -39.74 -0.81
C ARG A 29 -1.98 -38.65 -0.50
N ASP A 30 -1.16 -38.29 -1.48
CA ASP A 30 -0.46 -37.01 -1.44
C ASP A 30 -1.53 -35.92 -1.40
N SER A 31 -1.78 -35.37 -0.20
CA SER A 31 -2.57 -34.16 -0.06
C SER A 31 -1.92 -33.11 -0.94
N PRO A 32 -2.57 -32.60 -2.01
CA PRO A 32 -1.98 -31.56 -2.81
C PRO A 32 -1.83 -30.34 -1.89
N ALA A 33 -0.59 -30.02 -1.52
CA ALA A 33 -0.30 -28.78 -0.84
C ALA A 33 -0.82 -27.65 -1.76
N PRO A 34 -1.68 -26.75 -1.27
CA PRO A 34 -2.20 -25.68 -2.10
C PRO A 34 -1.02 -24.89 -2.66
N ARG A 35 -0.99 -24.70 -3.98
CA ARG A 35 0.06 -23.91 -4.64
C ARG A 35 0.12 -22.54 -3.96
N PRO A 36 1.32 -21.99 -3.68
CA PRO A 36 1.43 -20.66 -3.13
C PRO A 36 0.65 -19.70 -4.03
N ARG A 37 -0.25 -18.90 -3.43
CA ARG A 37 -1.03 -17.91 -4.18
C ARG A 37 -0.03 -16.95 -4.84
N GLY A 38 0.04 -16.97 -6.15
CA GLY A 38 0.83 -15.99 -6.90
C GLY A 38 0.18 -14.62 -6.74
N TYR A 39 0.84 -13.71 -6.03
CA TYR A 39 0.42 -12.33 -5.97
C TYR A 39 0.50 -11.69 -7.36
N HIS A 40 -0.41 -10.77 -7.67
CA HIS A 40 -0.39 -10.04 -8.93
C HIS A 40 0.95 -9.29 -9.07
N ARG A 41 1.69 -9.57 -10.15
CA ARG A 41 2.90 -8.81 -10.48
C ARG A 41 2.47 -7.42 -10.97
N ILE A 42 2.61 -6.41 -10.12
CA ILE A 42 2.42 -5.02 -10.51
C ILE A 42 3.62 -4.62 -11.37
N ALA A 43 3.38 -4.25 -12.63
CA ALA A 43 4.42 -3.68 -13.47
C ALA A 43 4.75 -2.28 -12.94
N ILE A 44 5.95 -2.11 -12.40
CA ILE A 44 6.44 -0.82 -11.94
C ILE A 44 6.91 -0.05 -13.18
N PRO A 45 6.25 1.05 -13.57
CA PRO A 45 6.72 1.89 -14.66
C PRO A 45 8.08 2.51 -14.30
N GLU A 46 8.93 2.73 -15.29
CA GLU A 46 10.16 3.50 -15.11
C GLU A 46 9.78 4.95 -14.71
N ALA A 47 10.37 5.45 -13.63
CA ALA A 47 9.96 6.69 -13.01
C ALA A 47 10.51 7.90 -13.79
N ALA A 48 9.77 8.31 -14.82
CA ALA A 48 9.93 9.63 -15.41
C ALA A 48 9.00 10.62 -14.69
N TYR A 49 9.56 11.77 -14.31
CA TYR A 49 8.83 12.83 -13.61
C TYR A 49 8.56 14.01 -14.54
N ARG A 50 7.53 14.78 -14.22
CA ARG A 50 7.24 16.07 -14.85
C ARG A 50 6.88 17.08 -13.77
N SER A 51 7.34 18.31 -13.93
CA SER A 51 6.91 19.42 -13.09
C SER A 51 5.43 19.73 -13.34
N TYR A 52 4.71 20.01 -12.26
CA TYR A 52 3.31 20.41 -12.26
C TYR A 52 3.10 21.68 -11.44
N ASN A 53 2.47 22.67 -12.06
CA ASN A 53 2.10 23.93 -11.42
C ASN A 53 0.62 23.88 -11.04
N HIS A 54 0.34 23.88 -9.74
CA HIS A 54 -1.01 23.94 -9.22
C HIS A 54 -1.53 25.38 -9.32
N PRO A 55 -2.80 25.61 -9.71
CA PRO A 55 -3.41 26.95 -9.78
C PRO A 55 -3.41 27.76 -8.46
N SER A 56 -3.03 27.15 -7.34
CA SER A 56 -2.98 27.78 -6.01
C SER A 56 -1.58 28.27 -5.63
N GLY A 57 -0.66 28.32 -6.59
CA GLY A 57 0.70 28.83 -6.39
C GLY A 57 1.64 27.85 -5.69
N ILE A 58 1.52 26.56 -6.00
CA ILE A 58 2.51 25.55 -5.58
C ILE A 58 2.98 24.75 -6.80
N GLN A 59 4.25 24.41 -6.82
CA GLN A 59 4.87 23.62 -7.88
C GLN A 59 5.52 22.39 -7.27
N PHE A 60 5.44 21.24 -7.96
CA PHE A 60 6.10 20.01 -7.55
C PHE A 60 6.21 19.02 -8.72
N ASP A 61 7.15 18.09 -8.64
CA ASP A 61 7.25 16.99 -9.59
C ASP A 61 6.24 15.88 -9.29
N VAL A 62 5.64 15.34 -10.35
CA VAL A 62 4.79 14.15 -10.30
C VAL A 62 5.23 13.12 -11.32
N PRO A 63 5.05 11.82 -11.05
CA PRO A 63 5.37 10.81 -12.05
C PRO A 63 4.47 10.99 -13.28
N GLN A 64 4.98 10.70 -14.47
CA GLN A 64 4.25 10.91 -15.73
C GLN A 64 2.94 10.12 -15.83
N TYR A 65 2.81 9.00 -15.11
CA TYR A 65 1.58 8.21 -15.01
C TYR A 65 0.55 8.78 -14.03
N ALA A 66 0.90 9.78 -13.22
CA ALA A 66 -0.04 10.45 -12.33
C ALA A 66 -1.00 11.35 -13.10
N LYS A 67 -2.26 11.32 -12.69
CA LYS A 67 -3.31 12.21 -13.17
C LYS A 67 -3.72 13.15 -12.04
N ILE A 68 -3.63 14.45 -12.28
CA ILE A 68 -4.10 15.45 -11.33
C ILE A 68 -5.61 15.62 -11.50
N GLU A 69 -6.34 15.51 -10.39
CA GLU A 69 -7.77 15.75 -10.31
C GLU A 69 -8.02 16.97 -9.42
N LEU A 70 -8.39 18.10 -10.01
CA LEU A 70 -8.76 19.29 -9.26
C LEU A 70 -10.18 19.11 -8.69
N ILE A 71 -10.37 19.46 -7.42
CA ILE A 71 -11.69 19.40 -6.78
C ILE A 71 -12.30 20.79 -6.81
N ALA A 72 -13.37 20.95 -7.59
CA ALA A 72 -14.10 22.21 -7.65
C ALA A 72 -14.73 22.52 -6.29
N GLN A 73 -14.35 23.66 -5.71
CA GLN A 73 -14.96 24.13 -4.48
C GLN A 73 -16.21 24.95 -4.77
N ARG A 74 -17.28 24.64 -4.05
CA ARG A 74 -18.58 25.30 -4.21
C ARG A 74 -18.63 26.69 -3.57
N GLN A 75 -17.65 27.01 -2.74
CA GLN A 75 -17.46 28.29 -2.06
C GLN A 75 -16.01 28.71 -2.20
N ALA A 76 -15.74 30.01 -2.15
CA ALA A 76 -14.39 30.53 -2.02
C ALA A 76 -13.87 30.19 -0.61
N SER A 77 -13.35 28.97 -0.44
CA SER A 77 -12.50 28.63 0.70
C SER A 77 -11.05 28.86 0.30
N GLU A 78 -10.22 29.27 1.25
CA GLU A 78 -8.77 29.41 1.06
C GLU A 78 -8.05 28.05 1.07
N ASP A 79 -8.72 27.00 1.54
CA ASP A 79 -8.27 25.63 1.39
C ASP A 79 -8.39 25.25 -0.09
N HIS A 80 -7.45 24.50 -0.63
CA HIS A 80 -7.47 23.98 -1.99
C HIS A 80 -7.25 22.47 -1.96
N TRP A 81 -8.24 21.73 -2.47
CA TRP A 81 -8.17 20.28 -2.50
C TRP A 81 -7.94 19.76 -3.92
N PHE A 82 -7.05 18.78 -4.03
CA PHE A 82 -6.77 18.09 -5.28
C PHE A 82 -6.33 16.67 -5.00
N ASN A 83 -6.41 15.81 -6.01
CA ASN A 83 -5.90 14.45 -5.90
C ASN A 83 -4.83 14.18 -6.95
N LEU A 84 -3.88 13.33 -6.59
CA LEU A 84 -3.01 12.65 -7.54
C LEU A 84 -3.51 11.22 -7.68
N ALA A 85 -4.23 10.93 -8.76
CA ALA A 85 -4.61 9.56 -9.08
C ALA A 85 -3.41 8.81 -9.67
N LEU A 86 -3.16 7.61 -9.14
CA LEU A 86 -2.10 6.70 -9.56
C LEU A 86 -2.74 5.38 -10.05
N PRO A 87 -3.29 5.34 -11.28
CA PRO A 87 -4.14 4.23 -11.75
C PRO A 87 -3.40 2.89 -11.74
N ASN A 88 -2.10 2.89 -12.05
CA ASN A 88 -1.24 1.71 -12.09
C ASN A 88 -1.15 1.00 -10.73
N PHE A 89 -1.34 1.73 -9.64
CA PHE A 89 -1.26 1.22 -8.27
C PHE A 89 -2.63 1.12 -7.60
N GLN A 90 -3.71 1.46 -8.31
CA GLN A 90 -5.05 1.61 -7.73
C GLN A 90 -5.04 2.49 -6.45
N ALA A 91 -4.23 3.54 -6.50
CA ALA A 91 -3.99 4.43 -5.39
C ALA A 91 -4.33 5.86 -5.77
N LYS A 92 -4.59 6.67 -4.75
CA LYS A 92 -4.87 8.10 -4.87
C LYS A 92 -4.22 8.83 -3.71
N VAL A 93 -3.48 9.88 -3.99
CA VAL A 93 -3.02 10.83 -2.97
C VAL A 93 -4.07 11.91 -2.86
N HIS A 94 -4.69 12.05 -1.70
CA HIS A 94 -5.60 13.15 -1.41
C HIS A 94 -4.79 14.28 -0.79
N CYS A 95 -4.78 15.45 -1.43
CA CYS A 95 -4.01 16.60 -1.00
C CYS A 95 -4.92 17.74 -0.55
N SER A 96 -4.50 18.43 0.51
CA SER A 96 -5.11 19.67 0.98
C SER A 96 -4.01 20.69 1.18
N TYR A 97 -4.05 21.74 0.37
CA TYR A 97 -3.19 22.91 0.50
C TYR A 97 -3.97 24.02 1.18
N ILE A 98 -3.40 24.65 2.19
CA ILE A 98 -4.02 25.71 2.99
C ILE A 98 -3.02 26.87 3.05
N GLN A 99 -3.51 28.08 2.78
CA GLN A 99 -2.78 29.30 3.10
C GLN A 99 -3.02 29.66 4.56
N LEU A 100 -1.95 29.75 5.34
CA LEU A 100 -1.98 30.04 6.76
C LEU A 100 -2.18 31.54 6.99
N GLN A 101 -3.15 31.87 7.84
CA GLN A 101 -3.49 33.24 8.23
C GLN A 101 -2.89 33.62 9.60
N SER A 102 -2.45 32.64 10.39
CA SER A 102 -1.87 32.88 11.72
C SER A 102 -1.11 31.67 12.26
N GLU A 103 -0.20 31.92 13.19
CA GLU A 103 0.50 30.87 13.96
C GLU A 103 -0.47 29.96 14.73
N LYS A 104 -1.59 30.50 15.22
CA LYS A 104 -2.63 29.70 15.88
C LYS A 104 -3.25 28.68 14.91
N GLN A 105 -3.50 29.09 13.66
CA GLN A 105 -4.00 28.19 12.64
C GLN A 105 -2.97 27.12 12.30
N PHE A 106 -1.69 27.48 12.22
CA PHE A 106 -0.61 26.53 12.02
C PHE A 106 -0.60 25.40 13.05
N TYR A 107 -0.61 25.74 14.35
CA TYR A 107 -0.66 24.72 15.40
C TYR A 107 -1.94 23.88 15.36
N GLY A 108 -3.09 24.49 15.03
CA GLY A 108 -4.33 23.75 14.84
C GLY A 108 -4.24 22.74 13.69
N MET A 109 -3.65 23.12 12.55
CA MET A 109 -3.45 22.23 11.41
C MET A 109 -2.46 21.09 11.72
N LEU A 110 -1.44 21.34 12.54
CA LEU A 110 -0.52 20.30 13.02
C LEU A 110 -1.25 19.28 13.92
N GLU A 111 -2.07 19.75 14.85
CA GLU A 111 -2.87 18.90 15.73
C GLU A 111 -3.88 18.07 14.92
N ASP A 112 -4.62 18.71 14.00
CA ASP A 112 -5.57 18.02 13.11
C ASP A 112 -4.89 16.95 12.24
N ALA A 113 -3.69 17.25 11.72
CA ALA A 113 -2.91 16.30 10.92
C ALA A 113 -2.44 15.11 11.77
N HIS A 114 -2.02 15.35 13.01
CA HIS A 114 -1.66 14.32 13.97
C HIS A 114 -2.88 13.44 14.25
N ASP A 115 -3.98 14.03 14.72
CA ASP A 115 -5.20 13.32 15.10
C ASP A 115 -5.74 12.45 13.97
N MET A 116 -5.68 12.91 12.73
CA MET A 116 -6.13 12.13 11.57
C MET A 116 -5.26 10.90 11.30
N VAL A 117 -3.95 10.98 11.54
CA VAL A 117 -3.05 9.81 11.49
C VAL A 117 -3.47 8.79 12.55
N PHE A 118 -3.74 9.24 13.78
CA PHE A 118 -4.14 8.37 14.88
C PHE A 118 -5.58 7.86 14.78
N ALA A 119 -6.49 8.58 14.11
CA ALA A 119 -7.85 8.07 13.84
C ALA A 119 -7.85 6.81 12.96
N HIS A 120 -6.83 6.65 12.10
CA HIS A 120 -6.61 5.45 11.30
C HIS A 120 -5.77 4.36 12.01
N GLU A 121 -5.30 4.62 13.25
CA GLU A 121 -4.50 3.70 14.07
C GLU A 121 -5.27 2.42 14.45
N MET A 122 -6.60 2.48 14.55
CA MET A 122 -7.44 1.35 15.00
C MET A 122 -7.21 0.03 14.22
N LYS A 123 -6.57 0.09 13.04
CA LYS A 123 -6.16 -1.08 12.25
C LYS A 123 -4.65 -1.17 11.97
N ALA A 124 -3.87 -0.17 12.37
CA ALA A 124 -2.43 -0.17 12.17
C ALA A 124 -1.74 -1.09 13.18
N SER A 125 -0.72 -1.81 12.74
CA SER A 125 0.18 -2.55 13.64
C SER A 125 1.33 -1.69 14.16
N GLY A 126 1.50 -0.47 13.63
CA GLY A 126 2.48 0.50 14.07
C GLY A 126 2.48 1.75 13.21
N ILE A 127 2.99 2.85 13.78
CA ILE A 127 3.13 4.15 13.11
C ILE A 127 4.59 4.59 13.27
N ALA A 128 5.24 4.94 12.17
CA ALA A 128 6.56 5.56 12.17
C ALA A 128 6.44 6.98 11.62
N ALA A 129 7.03 7.96 12.31
CA ALA A 129 7.12 9.34 11.85
C ALA A 129 8.56 9.68 11.50
N LYS A 130 8.78 10.32 10.35
CA LYS A 130 10.09 10.79 9.89
C LYS A 130 10.00 12.27 9.56
N GLY A 131 10.82 13.07 10.23
CA GLY A 131 11.00 14.47 9.88
C GLY A 131 11.83 14.64 8.61
N PHE A 132 11.51 15.68 7.85
CA PHE A 132 12.32 16.16 6.74
C PHE A 132 12.43 17.68 6.82
N ASP A 133 13.53 18.20 6.27
CA ASP A 133 13.83 19.62 6.18
C ASP A 133 14.61 19.88 4.89
N PHE A 134 14.06 20.74 4.04
CA PHE A 134 14.63 21.19 2.77
C PHE A 134 14.72 22.72 2.81
N PRO A 135 15.81 23.28 3.39
CA PRO A 135 15.93 24.71 3.61
C PRO A 135 15.93 25.54 2.32
N GLU A 136 16.45 24.97 1.22
CA GLU A 136 16.52 25.63 -0.09
C GLU A 136 15.14 26.01 -0.62
N ASN A 137 14.14 25.17 -0.36
CA ASN A 137 12.75 25.38 -0.77
C ASN A 137 11.87 25.89 0.36
N GLN A 138 12.42 26.06 1.58
CA GLN A 138 11.67 26.37 2.80
C GLN A 138 10.55 25.34 3.05
N VAL A 139 10.86 24.05 2.89
CA VAL A 139 9.91 22.95 3.08
C VAL A 139 10.37 22.09 4.24
N SER A 140 9.61 22.06 5.32
CA SER A 140 9.83 21.18 6.47
C SER A 140 8.55 20.43 6.81
N GLY A 141 8.66 19.30 7.51
CA GLY A 141 7.47 18.56 7.91
C GLY A 141 7.70 17.13 8.37
N LEU A 142 6.65 16.32 8.25
CA LEU A 142 6.61 14.94 8.73
C LEU A 142 6.04 14.02 7.66
N LEU A 143 6.66 12.87 7.47
CA LEU A 143 6.14 11.71 6.75
C LEU A 143 5.80 10.61 7.75
N TYR A 144 4.53 10.20 7.77
CA TYR A 144 4.02 9.08 8.55
C TYR A 144 3.90 7.83 7.68
N GLU A 145 4.41 6.71 8.19
CA GLU A 145 4.30 5.38 7.61
C GLU A 145 3.49 4.50 8.56
N LEU A 146 2.31 4.06 8.14
CA LEU A 146 1.43 3.21 8.92
C LEU A 146 1.58 1.76 8.42
N SER A 147 1.91 0.85 9.34
CA SER A 147 2.07 -0.57 9.06
C SER A 147 0.78 -1.36 9.31
N GLY A 148 0.62 -2.50 8.64
CA GLY A 148 -0.54 -3.38 8.81
C GLY A 148 -1.64 -3.15 7.76
N PRO A 149 -2.83 -3.76 7.93
CA PRO A 149 -3.91 -3.72 6.95
C PRO A 149 -4.69 -2.40 6.99
N VAL A 150 -4.01 -1.30 6.70
CA VAL A 150 -4.55 0.06 6.65
C VAL A 150 -4.80 0.49 5.20
N ALA A 151 -5.85 1.28 4.98
CA ALA A 151 -6.13 1.86 3.67
C ALA A 151 -5.18 3.03 3.34
N THR A 152 -4.61 3.65 4.38
CA THR A 152 -3.80 4.87 4.32
C THR A 152 -2.38 4.67 4.87
N PRO A 153 -1.53 3.90 4.18
CA PRO A 153 -0.21 3.53 4.70
C PRO A 153 0.81 4.67 4.70
N LEU A 154 0.56 5.76 3.95
CA LEU A 154 1.45 6.93 3.91
C LEU A 154 0.63 8.21 4.09
N GLN A 155 1.10 9.09 4.96
CA GLN A 155 0.55 10.44 5.13
C GLN A 155 1.70 11.42 5.34
N PHE A 156 1.57 12.65 4.86
CA PHE A 156 2.58 13.68 5.08
C PHE A 156 1.96 15.04 5.37
N LEU A 157 2.73 15.89 6.02
CA LEU A 157 2.53 17.33 6.09
C LEU A 157 3.84 18.02 5.72
N ALA A 158 3.74 19.12 4.98
CA ALA A 158 4.85 19.93 4.48
C ALA A 158 4.47 21.41 4.60
N THR A 159 5.37 22.24 5.09
CA THR A 159 5.09 23.63 5.42
C THR A 159 6.35 24.49 5.43
N ASP A 160 6.19 25.79 5.20
CA ASP A 160 7.20 26.82 5.45
C ASP A 160 7.10 27.39 6.88
N SER A 161 6.20 26.86 7.71
CA SER A 161 5.81 27.30 9.05
C SER A 161 5.07 28.65 9.15
N THR A 162 4.93 29.39 8.05
CA THR A 162 4.39 30.76 8.09
C THR A 162 3.17 30.98 7.22
N GLN A 163 3.20 30.55 5.95
CA GLN A 163 2.17 30.87 4.96
C GLN A 163 1.59 29.64 4.28
N HIS A 164 2.36 28.56 4.16
CA HIS A 164 2.01 27.41 3.34
C HIS A 164 1.89 26.15 4.19
N PHE A 165 0.76 25.46 4.07
CA PHE A 165 0.57 24.15 4.69
C PHE A 165 -0.03 23.18 3.66
N LEU A 166 0.76 22.19 3.26
CA LEU A 166 0.32 21.09 2.40
C LEU A 166 0.28 19.80 3.20
N ARG A 167 -0.86 19.13 3.19
CA ARG A 167 -0.99 17.75 3.70
C ARG A 167 -1.41 16.82 2.58
N GLY A 168 -0.99 15.56 2.69
CA GLY A 168 -1.48 14.53 1.80
C GLY A 168 -1.56 13.14 2.43
N SER A 169 -2.52 12.35 1.98
CA SER A 169 -2.73 10.97 2.43
C SER A 169 -2.93 10.03 1.24
N VAL A 170 -2.16 8.95 1.22
CA VAL A 170 -2.20 7.94 0.15
C VAL A 170 -3.25 6.91 0.50
N TYR A 171 -4.32 6.83 -0.30
CA TYR A 171 -5.34 5.80 -0.19
C TYR A 171 -5.16 4.75 -1.28
N PHE A 172 -5.21 3.48 -0.89
CA PHE A 172 -5.41 2.38 -1.84
C PHE A 172 -6.89 2.02 -1.91
N ASN A 173 -7.42 1.77 -3.13
CA ASN A 173 -8.83 1.50 -3.37
C ASN A 173 -9.38 0.27 -2.62
N HIS A 174 -8.50 -0.63 -2.21
CA HIS A 174 -8.83 -1.81 -1.42
C HIS A 174 -7.94 -1.84 -0.18
N VAL A 175 -8.47 -2.27 0.96
CA VAL A 175 -7.64 -2.56 2.16
C VAL A 175 -6.74 -3.73 1.80
N PRO A 176 -5.44 -3.51 1.56
CA PRO A 176 -4.65 -4.53 0.90
C PRO A 176 -4.09 -5.52 1.91
N ASN A 177 -3.81 -6.74 1.45
CA ASN A 177 -2.82 -7.56 2.12
C ASN A 177 -1.46 -6.82 1.99
N PRO A 178 -0.80 -6.44 3.11
CA PRO A 178 0.45 -5.67 3.07
C PRO A 178 1.52 -6.30 2.15
N ASP A 179 1.64 -7.62 2.16
CA ASP A 179 2.62 -8.34 1.33
C ASP A 179 2.34 -8.18 -0.18
N SER A 180 1.07 -8.02 -0.56
CA SER A 180 0.67 -7.88 -1.96
C SER A 180 0.96 -6.51 -2.54
N ILE A 181 0.92 -5.47 -1.71
CA ILE A 181 1.11 -4.09 -2.16
C ILE A 181 2.51 -3.56 -1.90
N ALA A 182 3.36 -4.25 -1.14
CA ALA A 182 4.68 -3.75 -0.77
C ALA A 182 5.46 -3.15 -1.97
N PRO A 183 5.52 -3.77 -3.17
CA PRO A 183 6.20 -3.15 -4.31
C PRO A 183 5.55 -1.85 -4.81
N ALA A 184 4.22 -1.77 -4.79
CA ALA A 184 3.48 -0.56 -5.16
C ALA A 184 3.62 0.52 -4.09
N LEU A 185 3.53 0.16 -2.81
CA LEU A 185 3.71 1.07 -1.70
C LEU A 185 5.10 1.71 -1.72
N GLU A 186 6.14 0.92 -1.93
CA GLU A 186 7.51 1.42 -2.05
C GLU A 186 7.69 2.36 -3.24
N GLN A 187 7.05 2.08 -4.38
CA GLN A 187 7.12 2.99 -5.53
C GLN A 187 6.34 4.29 -5.25
N VAL A 188 5.12 4.21 -4.74
CA VAL A 188 4.30 5.38 -4.39
C VAL A 188 5.00 6.23 -3.33
N LYS A 189 5.70 5.61 -2.38
CA LYS A 189 6.54 6.30 -1.40
C LYS A 189 7.65 7.11 -2.06
N LYS A 190 8.37 6.53 -3.04
CA LYS A 190 9.40 7.26 -3.78
C LYS A 190 8.81 8.44 -4.54
N ASP A 191 7.67 8.25 -5.17
CA ASP A 191 6.98 9.33 -5.89
C ASP A 191 6.54 10.45 -4.94
N LEU A 192 6.05 10.09 -3.74
CA LEU A 192 5.67 11.04 -2.69
C LEU A 192 6.87 11.81 -2.15
N ILE A 193 8.00 11.12 -1.91
CA ILE A 193 9.23 11.77 -1.48
C ILE A 193 9.71 12.75 -2.55
N ARG A 194 9.71 12.35 -3.83
CA ARG A 194 10.08 13.25 -4.93
C ARG A 194 9.20 14.49 -5.00
N LEU A 195 7.88 14.32 -4.80
CA LEU A 195 6.94 15.43 -4.73
C LEU A 195 7.31 16.41 -3.61
N ILE A 196 7.60 15.90 -2.41
CA ILE A 196 7.97 16.74 -1.25
C ILE A 196 9.32 17.44 -1.48
N GLU A 197 10.33 16.73 -1.98
CA GLU A 197 11.66 17.28 -2.27
C GLU A 197 11.65 18.40 -3.30
N THR A 198 10.71 18.35 -4.25
CA THR A 198 10.58 19.33 -5.35
C THR A 198 9.46 20.33 -5.12
N LEU A 199 8.86 20.31 -3.93
CA LEU A 199 7.82 21.25 -3.57
C LEU A 199 8.39 22.65 -3.47
N GLU A 200 7.79 23.57 -4.20
CA GLU A 200 8.12 24.98 -4.21
C GLU A 200 6.84 25.78 -3.96
N TRP A 201 6.97 26.83 -3.16
CA TRP A 201 5.92 27.79 -2.86
C TRP A 201 6.06 29.00 -3.79
N GLU A 202 4.97 29.47 -4.41
CA GLU A 202 5.01 30.79 -5.04
C GLU A 202 5.13 31.86 -3.95
N ALA A 203 6.03 32.83 -4.17
CA ALA A 203 6.14 33.97 -3.28
C ALA A 203 4.87 34.84 -3.37
N SER A 204 4.19 35.01 -2.23
CA SER A 204 3.06 35.92 -2.05
C SER A 204 3.42 37.38 -2.31
#